data_AF-A0A0G1KG69-F1
#
_entry.id   AF-A0A0G1KG69-F1
#
_cell.length_a   1.000
_cell.length_b   1.000
_cell.length_c   1.000
_cell.angle_alpha   90.00
_cell.angle_beta   90.00
_cell.angle_gamma   90.00
#
_symmetry.space_group_name_H-M   'P 1'
#
loop_
_entity.id
_entity.type
_entity.pdbx_description
1 polymer ?
#
loop_
_entity_poly.entity_id
_entity_poly.type
_entity_poly.pdbx_seq_one_letter_code
_entity_poly.pdbx_strand_id
1 'polypeptide(L)'
;MSNASNRIFAFIFFAIVLLLLLWMPTWTKINLGDVPSISYGPPWIGFLVILIGLACEMFKPSLNLKRDTNWKWILAGGFLLLIILIMIFVQEVWLPYKQGYSVFGMRSFEFPAGSGNIRVWPQLLWDFLNIHSTDTTVLALLFGILFLTKSTPQTSKSYKLILIGAVIFTAFLMLGHFSFLIFNIDPTGGYYSRFTRMELLSQYWFQWDFWSEFVILVGTLWLLLKGKIVSVGIKPV
;
A
#
# COMPACT_ATOMS: atom_id res chain seq x y z
N MET A 1 21.72 5.67 -16.23
CA MET A 1 20.49 6.42 -15.92
C MET A 1 20.79 7.27 -14.72
N SER A 2 20.56 8.58 -14.84
CA SER A 2 21.17 9.57 -13.97
C SER A 2 20.56 9.53 -12.57
N ASN A 3 21.36 9.97 -11.60
CA ASN A 3 20.94 10.26 -10.23
C ASN A 3 19.62 11.05 -10.16
N ALA A 4 19.25 11.81 -11.20
CA ALA A 4 17.99 12.55 -11.26
C ALA A 4 16.75 11.65 -11.31
N SER A 5 16.76 10.55 -12.07
CA SER A 5 15.60 9.65 -12.19
C SER A 5 15.25 9.01 -10.84
N ASN A 6 16.26 8.57 -10.09
CA ASN A 6 16.09 8.05 -8.75
C ASN A 6 15.53 9.09 -7.78
N ARG A 7 16.03 10.33 -7.84
CA ARG A 7 15.56 11.43 -6.99
C ARG A 7 14.11 11.79 -7.28
N ILE A 8 13.73 11.85 -8.56
CA ILE A 8 12.34 12.12 -8.98
C ILE A 8 11.43 10.99 -8.49
N PHE A 9 11.81 9.72 -8.73
CA PHE A 9 11.08 8.57 -8.23
C PHE A 9 10.88 8.65 -6.71
N ALA A 10 11.97 8.89 -5.97
CA ALA A 10 11.93 8.97 -4.52
C ALA A 10 11.08 10.14 -4.02
N PHE A 11 11.15 11.31 -4.66
CA PHE A 11 10.33 12.47 -4.31
C PHE A 11 8.84 12.22 -4.54
N ILE A 12 8.47 11.63 -5.69
CA ILE A 12 7.08 11.29 -6.00
C ILE A 12 6.52 10.34 -4.93
N PHE A 13 7.22 9.24 -4.64
CA PHE A 13 6.75 8.29 -3.64
C PHE A 13 6.81 8.85 -2.22
N PHE A 14 7.75 9.73 -1.91
CA PHE A 14 7.79 10.42 -0.62
C PHE A 14 6.53 11.26 -0.44
N ALA A 15 6.15 12.06 -1.45
CA ALA A 15 4.95 12.88 -1.40
C ALA A 15 3.67 12.02 -1.29
N ILE A 16 3.58 10.93 -2.05
CA ILE A 16 2.44 10.00 -2.00
C ILE A 16 2.30 9.36 -0.61
N VAL A 17 3.39 8.82 -0.05
CA VAL A 17 3.37 8.20 1.28
C VAL A 17 3.09 9.24 2.37
N LEU A 18 3.62 10.46 2.25
CA LEU A 18 3.34 11.53 3.20
C LEU A 18 1.86 11.94 3.13
N LEU A 19 1.29 12.07 1.94
CA LEU A 19 -0.12 12.38 1.75
C LEU A 19 -1.01 11.31 2.39
N LEU A 20 -0.69 10.03 2.17
CA LEU A 20 -1.37 8.90 2.81
C LEU A 20 -1.37 9.05 4.34
N LEU A 21 -0.21 9.31 4.95
CA LEU A 21 -0.08 9.47 6.40
C LEU A 21 -0.92 10.63 6.95
N LEU A 22 -0.98 11.75 6.21
CA LEU A 22 -1.77 12.91 6.60
C LEU A 22 -3.28 12.69 6.40
N TRP A 23 -3.65 11.90 5.39
CA TRP A 23 -5.03 11.59 5.06
C TRP A 23 -5.67 10.59 6.04
N MET A 24 -4.92 9.60 6.47
CA MET A 24 -5.42 8.44 7.21
C MET A 24 -6.16 8.75 8.53
N PRO A 25 -5.76 9.72 9.36
CA PRO A 25 -6.56 10.12 10.52
C PRO A 25 -7.94 10.65 10.13
N THR A 26 -8.02 11.42 9.03
CA THR A 26 -9.29 11.94 8.51
C THR A 26 -10.14 10.82 7.95
N TRP A 27 -9.55 9.94 7.14
CA TRP A 27 -10.20 8.75 6.61
C TRP A 27 -10.78 7.86 7.71
N THR A 28 -10.03 7.68 8.80
CA THR A 28 -10.47 6.85 9.94
C THR A 28 -11.68 7.45 10.62
N LYS A 29 -11.68 8.77 10.89
CA LYS A 29 -12.84 9.46 11.48
C LYS A 29 -14.07 9.44 10.58
N ILE A 30 -13.88 9.47 9.27
CA ILE A 30 -14.95 9.35 8.28
C ILE A 30 -15.62 7.96 8.33
N ASN A 31 -14.85 6.89 8.50
CA ASN A 31 -15.37 5.51 8.37
C ASN A 31 -15.73 4.85 9.72
N LEU A 32 -15.03 5.24 10.78
CA LEU A 32 -15.12 4.61 12.10
C LEU A 32 -15.59 5.58 13.19
N GLY A 33 -15.52 6.90 12.98
CA GLY A 33 -15.87 7.91 13.97
C GLY A 33 -14.72 8.20 14.95
N ASP A 34 -15.03 8.91 16.04
CA ASP A 34 -14.06 9.13 17.12
C ASP A 34 -13.99 7.90 18.04
N VAL A 35 -13.24 6.89 17.61
CA VAL A 35 -13.04 5.66 18.38
C VAL A 35 -11.75 5.78 19.20
N PRO A 36 -11.81 5.92 20.53
CA PRO A 36 -10.62 6.11 21.37
C PRO A 36 -9.68 4.89 21.42
N SER A 37 -10.12 3.71 20.97
CA SER A 37 -9.35 2.47 20.95
C SER A 37 -8.56 2.22 19.66
N ILE A 38 -8.63 3.10 18.65
CA ILE A 38 -7.82 2.94 17.43
C ILE A 38 -6.39 3.35 17.74
N SER A 39 -5.53 2.36 17.95
CA SER A 39 -4.09 2.58 18.12
C SER A 39 -3.44 2.80 16.75
N TYR A 40 -3.27 4.07 16.37
CA TYR A 40 -2.44 4.48 15.24
C TYR A 40 -0.92 4.32 15.51
N GLY A 41 -0.51 3.51 16.48
CA GLY A 41 0.90 3.41 16.88
C GLY A 41 1.72 2.44 16.02
N PRO A 42 1.41 1.13 16.02
CA PRO A 42 2.32 0.13 15.48
C PRO A 42 2.49 0.07 13.95
N PRO A 43 1.42 0.06 13.12
CA PRO A 43 1.58 -0.08 11.67
C PRO A 43 2.27 1.14 11.05
N TRP A 44 2.01 2.34 11.56
CA TRP A 44 2.51 3.60 11.00
C TRP A 44 4.03 3.77 11.09
N ILE A 45 4.68 3.06 12.02
CA ILE A 45 6.15 3.00 12.11
C ILE A 45 6.74 2.48 10.80
N GLY A 46 6.09 1.51 10.14
CA GLY A 46 6.56 0.98 8.86
C GLY A 46 6.61 2.06 7.77
N PHE A 47 5.57 2.89 7.66
CA PHE A 47 5.54 4.01 6.72
C PHE A 47 6.56 5.10 7.04
N LEU A 48 6.82 5.39 8.32
CA LEU A 48 7.88 6.33 8.71
C LEU A 48 9.26 5.82 8.25
N VAL A 49 9.53 4.53 8.41
CA VAL A 49 10.78 3.91 7.93
C VAL A 49 10.87 3.97 6.40
N ILE A 50 9.76 3.74 5.68
CA ILE A 50 9.70 3.92 4.23
C ILE A 50 10.03 5.36 3.83
N LEU A 51 9.44 6.37 4.50
CA LEU A 51 9.73 7.79 4.24
C LEU A 51 11.20 8.12 4.46
N ILE A 52 11.82 7.60 5.53
CA ILE A 52 13.26 7.79 5.78
C ILE A 52 14.07 7.18 4.63
N GLY A 53 13.71 5.98 4.17
CA GLY A 53 14.36 5.34 3.02
C GLY A 53 14.24 6.14 1.73
N LEU A 54 13.05 6.68 1.43
CA LEU A 54 12.78 7.54 0.28
C LEU A 54 13.53 8.87 0.37
N ALA A 55 13.51 9.54 1.53
CA ALA A 55 14.28 10.75 1.77
C ALA A 55 15.78 10.49 1.59
N CYS A 56 16.31 9.39 2.12
CA CYS A 56 17.70 8.97 1.89
C CYS A 56 18.01 8.85 0.40
N GLU A 57 17.11 8.29 -0.40
CA GLU A 57 17.28 8.17 -1.85
C GLU A 57 17.23 9.53 -2.58
N MET A 58 16.41 10.48 -2.10
CA MET A 58 16.37 11.85 -2.63
C MET A 58 17.71 12.58 -2.46
N PHE A 59 18.43 12.33 -1.36
CA PHE A 59 19.71 13.00 -1.08
C PHE A 59 20.92 12.21 -1.61
N LYS A 60 20.90 10.88 -1.47
CA LYS A 60 21.97 9.95 -1.84
C LYS A 60 21.40 8.80 -2.67
N PRO A 61 21.13 9.04 -3.97
CA PRO A 61 20.50 8.05 -4.82
C PRO A 61 21.39 6.81 -4.99
N SER A 62 20.80 5.65 -4.80
CA SER A 62 21.47 4.34 -4.86
C SER A 62 20.60 3.24 -5.49
N LEU A 63 19.33 3.51 -5.78
CA LEU A 63 18.44 2.58 -6.49
C LEU A 63 18.96 2.30 -7.91
N ASN A 64 18.61 1.12 -8.42
CA ASN A 64 18.87 0.75 -9.80
C ASN A 64 17.54 0.52 -10.51
N LEU A 65 16.97 1.61 -11.02
CA LEU A 65 15.66 1.61 -11.67
C LEU A 65 15.65 0.95 -13.07
N LYS A 66 16.75 0.34 -13.51
CA LYS A 66 16.75 -0.47 -14.74
C LYS A 66 15.82 -1.66 -14.57
N ARG A 67 15.04 -1.97 -15.61
CA ARG A 67 14.14 -3.12 -15.63
C ARG A 67 14.88 -4.43 -15.32
N ASP A 68 14.31 -5.22 -14.42
CA ASP A 68 14.74 -6.58 -14.14
C ASP A 68 14.17 -7.56 -15.17
N THR A 69 14.94 -8.60 -15.48
CA THR A 69 14.59 -9.65 -16.44
C THR A 69 14.17 -10.95 -15.75
N ASN A 70 14.34 -11.05 -14.43
CA ASN A 70 13.95 -12.24 -13.69
C ASN A 70 12.43 -12.36 -13.60
N TRP A 71 11.88 -13.46 -14.14
CA TRP A 71 10.45 -13.71 -14.25
C TRP A 71 9.70 -13.65 -12.92
N LYS A 72 10.32 -14.11 -11.82
CA LYS A 72 9.68 -14.10 -10.49
C LYS A 72 9.34 -12.68 -10.05
N TRP A 73 10.25 -11.74 -10.28
CA TRP A 73 10.06 -10.33 -9.94
C TRP A 73 9.15 -9.61 -10.93
N ILE A 74 9.18 -10.01 -12.20
CA ILE A 74 8.23 -9.53 -13.21
C ILE A 74 6.80 -9.92 -12.84
N LEU A 75 6.58 -11.18 -12.45
CA LEU A 75 5.28 -11.66 -12.02
C LEU A 75 4.82 -10.94 -10.74
N ALA A 76 5.67 -10.82 -9.73
CA ALA A 76 5.31 -10.14 -8.49
C ALA A 76 4.96 -8.67 -8.73
N GLY A 77 5.80 -7.94 -9.49
CA GLY A 77 5.53 -6.54 -9.81
C GLY A 77 4.30 -6.36 -10.70
N GLY A 78 4.14 -7.20 -11.72
CA GLY A 78 2.97 -7.18 -12.61
C GLY A 78 1.66 -7.51 -11.87
N PHE A 79 1.69 -8.45 -10.92
CA PHE A 79 0.55 -8.78 -10.07
C PHE A 79 0.12 -7.60 -9.20
N LEU A 80 1.07 -6.90 -8.57
CA LEU A 80 0.76 -5.70 -7.76
C LEU A 80 0.17 -4.58 -8.60
N LEU A 81 0.71 -4.35 -9.81
CA LEU A 81 0.15 -3.38 -10.74
C LEU A 81 -1.25 -3.79 -11.23
N LEU A 82 -1.49 -5.08 -11.43
CA LEU A 82 -2.81 -5.60 -11.79
C LEU A 82 -3.84 -5.35 -10.68
N ILE A 83 -3.47 -5.55 -9.41
CA ILE A 83 -4.34 -5.22 -8.27
C ILE A 83 -4.77 -3.75 -8.34
N ILE A 84 -3.82 -2.84 -8.58
CA ILE A 84 -4.15 -1.40 -8.71
C ILE A 84 -5.12 -1.15 -9.85
N LEU A 85 -4.88 -1.75 -11.03
CA LEU A 85 -5.78 -1.58 -12.17
C LEU A 85 -7.18 -2.10 -11.88
N ILE A 86 -7.29 -3.24 -11.19
CA ILE A 86 -8.58 -3.81 -10.77
C ILE A 86 -9.26 -2.88 -9.76
N MET A 87 -8.53 -2.37 -8.76
CA MET A 87 -9.07 -1.45 -7.76
C MET A 87 -9.60 -0.17 -8.42
N ILE A 88 -8.83 0.42 -9.33
CA ILE A 88 -9.26 1.59 -10.11
C ILE A 88 -10.50 1.25 -10.93
N PHE A 89 -10.51 0.13 -11.65
CA PHE A 89 -11.68 -0.27 -12.43
C PHE A 89 -12.93 -0.44 -11.56
N VAL A 90 -12.82 -1.13 -10.43
CA VAL A 90 -13.98 -1.34 -9.56
C VAL A 90 -14.46 -0.04 -8.91
N GLN A 91 -13.55 0.83 -8.47
CA GLN A 91 -13.95 2.06 -7.80
C GLN A 91 -14.34 3.19 -8.74
N GLU A 92 -13.73 3.31 -9.92
CA GLU A 92 -13.97 4.40 -10.89
C GLU A 92 -14.89 3.98 -12.04
N VAL A 93 -15.06 2.68 -12.28
CA VAL A 93 -15.87 2.18 -13.40
C VAL A 93 -17.04 1.32 -12.94
N TRP A 94 -16.98 0.58 -11.84
CA TRP A 94 -18.13 -0.25 -11.44
C TRP A 94 -19.06 0.44 -10.44
N LEU A 95 -18.50 0.93 -9.34
CA LEU A 95 -19.24 1.64 -8.28
C LEU A 95 -20.01 2.90 -8.74
N PRO A 96 -19.48 3.74 -9.66
CA PRO A 96 -20.14 4.98 -10.05
C PRO A 96 -21.33 4.83 -11.03
N TYR A 97 -21.68 3.64 -11.47
CA TYR A 97 -22.94 3.45 -12.23
C TYR A 97 -24.19 3.33 -11.34
N LYS A 98 -24.05 3.58 -10.03
CA LYS A 98 -25.22 3.78 -9.16
C LYS A 98 -25.96 5.06 -9.57
N GLN A 99 -27.28 4.96 -9.67
CA GLN A 99 -28.14 6.07 -10.08
C GLN A 99 -27.88 7.32 -9.23
N GLY A 100 -27.57 8.46 -9.87
CA GLY A 100 -27.30 9.74 -9.21
C GLY A 100 -25.82 10.08 -8.98
N TYR A 101 -24.88 9.21 -9.36
CA TYR A 101 -23.44 9.54 -9.32
C TYR A 101 -23.05 10.57 -10.39
N SER A 102 -22.18 11.52 -10.02
CA SER A 102 -21.54 12.46 -10.93
C SER A 102 -20.14 12.77 -10.44
N VAL A 103 -19.12 12.57 -11.29
CA VAL A 103 -17.70 12.85 -10.97
C VAL A 103 -17.50 14.31 -10.56
N PHE A 104 -18.21 15.24 -11.22
CA PHE A 104 -18.18 16.68 -10.90
C PHE A 104 -19.24 17.09 -9.88
N GLY A 105 -19.91 16.11 -9.26
CA GLY A 105 -20.90 16.33 -8.23
C GLY A 105 -20.28 16.62 -6.86
N MET A 106 -21.16 16.70 -5.87
CA MET A 106 -20.79 16.87 -4.46
C MET A 106 -21.23 15.64 -3.67
N ARG A 107 -20.40 15.22 -2.73
CA ARG A 107 -20.69 14.12 -1.81
C ARG A 107 -20.95 14.65 -0.41
N SER A 108 -22.09 14.30 0.15
CA SER A 108 -22.37 14.50 1.58
C SER A 108 -21.93 13.29 2.39
N PHE A 109 -21.32 13.54 3.54
CA PHE A 109 -20.95 12.51 4.51
C PHE A 109 -20.92 13.11 5.92
N GLU A 110 -21.02 12.26 6.92
CA GLU A 110 -20.96 12.67 8.32
C GLU A 110 -19.51 12.72 8.81
N PHE A 111 -19.14 13.75 9.56
CA PHE A 111 -17.78 13.89 10.07
C PHE A 111 -17.71 14.50 11.49
N PRO A 112 -17.16 13.76 12.47
CA PRO A 112 -16.82 12.32 12.43
C PRO A 112 -18.08 11.46 12.27
N ALA A 113 -17.94 10.20 11.84
CA ALA A 113 -19.08 9.28 11.76
C ALA A 113 -19.80 9.17 13.12
N GLY A 114 -21.12 9.24 13.11
CA GLY A 114 -21.97 9.24 14.31
C GLY A 114 -22.10 10.60 15.04
N SER A 115 -21.58 11.70 14.50
CA SER A 115 -21.66 13.03 15.12
C SER A 115 -22.92 13.86 14.81
N GLY A 116 -23.75 13.43 13.86
CA GLY A 116 -24.84 14.18 13.24
C GLY A 116 -24.39 15.31 12.31
N ASN A 117 -23.09 15.62 12.22
CA ASN A 117 -22.58 16.76 11.47
C ASN A 117 -22.27 16.39 10.02
N ILE A 118 -23.11 16.88 9.09
CA ILE A 118 -22.94 16.63 7.65
C ILE A 118 -21.92 17.62 7.06
N ARG A 119 -20.95 17.08 6.33
CA ARG A 119 -19.99 17.81 5.50
C ARG A 119 -20.24 17.49 4.03
N VAL A 120 -19.85 18.42 3.15
CA VAL A 120 -20.08 18.30 1.70
C VAL A 120 -18.78 18.61 0.97
N TRP A 121 -18.24 17.63 0.25
CA TRP A 121 -16.96 17.73 -0.49
C TRP A 121 -17.16 17.47 -1.98
N PRO A 122 -16.25 17.93 -2.86
CA PRO A 122 -16.26 17.54 -4.27
C PRO A 122 -16.12 16.02 -4.41
N GLN A 123 -16.96 15.39 -5.24
CA GLN A 123 -16.96 13.94 -5.46
C GLN A 123 -15.60 13.46 -5.98
N LEU A 124 -15.02 14.16 -6.96
CA LEU A 124 -13.69 13.85 -7.49
C LEU A 124 -12.59 13.83 -6.41
N LEU A 125 -12.62 14.80 -5.48
CA LEU A 125 -11.64 14.83 -4.39
C LEU A 125 -11.83 13.66 -3.44
N TRP A 126 -13.09 13.32 -3.13
CA TRP A 126 -13.41 12.18 -2.30
C TRP A 126 -12.94 10.86 -2.92
N ASP A 127 -13.26 10.63 -4.19
CA ASP A 127 -12.90 9.41 -4.91
C ASP A 127 -11.38 9.29 -4.99
N PHE A 128 -10.68 10.37 -5.35
CA PHE A 128 -9.22 10.39 -5.35
C PHE A 128 -8.60 9.97 -4.01
N LEU A 129 -9.07 10.56 -2.91
CA LEU A 129 -8.54 10.29 -1.58
C LEU A 129 -8.92 8.89 -1.05
N ASN A 130 -10.10 8.36 -1.40
CA ASN A 130 -10.53 7.03 -0.95
C ASN A 130 -9.99 5.87 -1.80
N ILE A 131 -9.59 6.14 -3.05
CA ILE A 131 -9.12 5.12 -3.99
C ILE A 131 -7.60 5.09 -4.04
N HIS A 132 -6.98 6.26 -4.19
CA HIS A 132 -5.56 6.38 -4.47
C HIS A 132 -4.70 6.65 -3.23
N SER A 133 -5.31 7.11 -2.13
CA SER A 133 -4.62 7.36 -0.87
C SER A 133 -4.95 6.28 0.17
N THR A 134 -4.87 5.02 -0.26
CA THR A 134 -4.89 3.84 0.62
C THR A 134 -3.50 3.21 0.69
N ASP A 135 -3.21 2.59 1.82
CA ASP A 135 -2.01 1.80 2.07
C ASP A 135 -1.79 0.73 0.99
N THR A 136 -2.83 -0.06 0.68
CA THR A 136 -2.83 -1.09 -0.36
C THR A 136 -2.35 -0.52 -1.70
N THR A 137 -2.94 0.59 -2.16
CA THR A 137 -2.63 1.20 -3.47
C THR A 137 -1.22 1.78 -3.49
N VAL A 138 -0.84 2.50 -2.43
CA VAL A 138 0.48 3.16 -2.35
C VAL A 138 1.61 2.13 -2.30
N LEU A 139 1.47 1.08 -1.49
CA LEU A 139 2.48 0.04 -1.37
C LEU A 139 2.53 -0.85 -2.61
N ALA A 140 1.38 -1.25 -3.16
CA ALA A 140 1.34 -2.00 -4.41
C ALA A 140 1.99 -1.22 -5.55
N LEU A 141 1.87 0.12 -5.58
CA LEU A 141 2.44 0.94 -6.64
C LEU A 141 3.96 1.04 -6.46
N LEU A 142 4.40 1.32 -5.23
CA LEU A 142 5.81 1.41 -4.87
C LEU A 142 6.54 0.09 -5.15
N PHE A 143 6.02 -1.02 -4.62
CA PHE A 143 6.65 -2.33 -4.77
C PHE A 143 6.40 -2.98 -6.13
N GLY A 144 5.28 -2.65 -6.78
CA GLY A 144 5.04 -2.99 -8.18
C GLY A 144 6.16 -2.47 -9.07
N ILE A 145 6.56 -1.21 -8.91
CA ILE A 145 7.70 -0.66 -9.65
C ILE A 145 9.03 -1.22 -9.14
N LEU A 146 9.28 -1.22 -7.83
CA LEU A 146 10.58 -1.63 -7.28
C LEU A 146 10.93 -3.09 -7.59
N PHE A 147 9.96 -4.00 -7.56
CA PHE A 147 10.17 -5.40 -7.92
C PHE A 147 10.54 -5.54 -9.40
N LEU A 148 9.96 -4.72 -10.29
CA LEU A 148 10.32 -4.67 -11.71
C LEU A 148 11.71 -4.08 -11.98
N THR A 149 12.42 -3.56 -10.96
CA THR A 149 13.74 -2.94 -11.13
C THR A 149 14.88 -3.81 -10.62
N LYS A 150 16.12 -3.56 -11.07
CA LYS A 150 17.33 -4.27 -10.63
C LYS A 150 17.84 -3.81 -9.27
N SER A 151 17.07 -3.02 -8.51
CA SER A 151 17.42 -2.58 -7.17
C SER A 151 17.56 -3.78 -6.22
N THR A 152 18.60 -3.76 -5.38
CA THR A 152 18.88 -4.81 -4.40
C THR A 152 19.30 -4.21 -3.06
N PRO A 153 18.84 -4.72 -1.91
CA PRO A 153 19.19 -4.16 -0.60
C PRO A 153 20.67 -4.30 -0.24
N GLN A 154 21.39 -5.21 -0.89
CA GLN A 154 22.83 -5.41 -0.70
C GLN A 154 23.65 -4.22 -1.23
N THR A 155 23.15 -3.52 -2.25
CA THR A 155 23.84 -2.40 -2.89
C THR A 155 23.23 -1.04 -2.55
N SER A 156 21.96 -0.99 -2.13
CA SER A 156 21.24 0.23 -1.82
C SER A 156 20.75 0.24 -0.37
N LYS A 157 21.31 1.14 0.45
CA LYS A 157 20.90 1.33 1.86
C LYS A 157 19.49 1.91 1.97
N SER A 158 19.13 2.85 1.09
CA SER A 158 17.78 3.42 1.01
C SER A 158 16.77 2.33 0.68
N TYR A 159 17.06 1.46 -0.30
CA TYR A 159 16.16 0.35 -0.62
C TYR A 159 16.02 -0.63 0.53
N LYS A 160 17.11 -0.94 1.23
CA LYS A 160 17.06 -1.78 2.43
C LYS A 160 16.12 -1.19 3.49
N LEU A 161 16.18 0.13 3.74
CA LEU A 161 15.26 0.81 4.66
C LEU A 161 13.80 0.72 4.19
N ILE A 162 13.54 1.00 2.91
CA ILE A 162 12.20 0.89 2.31
C ILE A 162 11.64 -0.53 2.53
N LEU A 163 12.44 -1.57 2.29
CA LEU A 163 12.03 -2.96 2.51
C LEU A 163 11.77 -3.27 3.98
N ILE A 164 12.60 -2.79 4.91
CA ILE A 164 12.38 -2.99 6.35
C ILE A 164 11.07 -2.34 6.79
N GLY A 165 10.80 -1.11 6.36
CA GLY A 165 9.55 -0.42 6.68
C GLY A 165 8.32 -1.17 6.15
N ALA A 166 8.40 -1.68 4.92
CA ALA A 166 7.35 -2.52 4.36
C ALA A 166 7.14 -3.83 5.13
N VAL A 167 8.22 -4.51 5.56
CA VAL A 167 8.10 -5.71 6.40
C VAL A 167 7.39 -5.39 7.71
N ILE A 168 7.77 -4.30 8.40
CA ILE A 168 7.13 -3.89 9.66
C ILE A 168 5.63 -3.71 9.47
N PHE A 169 5.23 -3.00 8.42
CA PHE A 169 3.82 -2.72 8.14
C PHE A 169 3.05 -3.99 7.71
N THR A 170 3.52 -4.65 6.65
CA THR A 170 2.84 -5.81 6.05
C THR A 170 2.78 -6.99 7.02
N ALA A 171 3.81 -7.23 7.85
CA ALA A 171 3.76 -8.28 8.86
C ALA A 171 2.72 -7.99 9.95
N PHE A 172 2.59 -6.72 10.36
CA PHE A 172 1.57 -6.32 11.32
C PHE A 172 0.16 -6.49 10.74
N LEU A 173 -0.09 -6.05 9.51
CA LEU A 173 -1.37 -6.25 8.82
C LEU A 173 -1.71 -7.73 8.66
N MET A 174 -0.76 -8.54 8.15
CA MET A 174 -0.96 -9.97 7.97
C MET A 174 -1.24 -10.68 9.30
N LEU A 175 -0.54 -10.31 10.38
CA LEU A 175 -0.85 -10.81 11.71
C LEU A 175 -2.28 -10.44 12.13
N GLY A 176 -2.73 -9.24 11.77
CA GLY A 176 -4.11 -8.79 11.99
C GLY A 176 -5.13 -9.64 11.23
N HIS A 177 -4.92 -9.83 9.92
CA HIS A 177 -5.77 -10.68 9.09
C HIS A 177 -5.84 -12.11 9.62
N PHE A 178 -4.70 -12.73 9.95
CA PHE A 178 -4.68 -14.09 10.48
C PHE A 178 -5.33 -14.19 11.88
N SER A 179 -5.12 -13.19 12.74
CA SER A 179 -5.74 -13.16 14.07
C SER A 179 -7.26 -13.14 13.96
N PHE A 180 -7.80 -12.37 13.02
CA PHE A 180 -9.23 -12.33 12.76
C PHE A 180 -9.75 -13.64 12.15
N LEU A 181 -9.09 -14.16 11.11
CA LEU A 181 -9.55 -15.38 10.42
C LEU A 181 -9.50 -16.63 11.32
N ILE A 182 -8.47 -16.76 12.16
CA ILE A 182 -8.26 -17.95 13.00
C ILE A 182 -9.00 -17.83 14.33
N PHE A 183 -8.82 -16.70 15.02
CA PHE A 183 -9.27 -16.54 16.42
C PHE A 183 -10.49 -15.62 16.57
N ASN A 184 -11.00 -15.04 15.48
CA ASN A 184 -12.08 -14.05 15.51
C ASN A 184 -11.75 -12.82 16.39
N ILE A 185 -10.45 -12.49 16.48
CA ILE A 185 -9.95 -11.31 17.19
C ILE A 185 -9.67 -10.24 16.15
N ASP A 186 -10.30 -9.07 16.28
CA ASP A 186 -10.05 -7.93 15.40
C ASP A 186 -9.05 -6.95 16.05
N PRO A 187 -7.75 -7.03 15.73
CA PRO A 187 -6.76 -6.08 16.24
C PRO A 187 -6.80 -4.73 15.52
N THR A 188 -7.64 -4.55 14.49
CA THR A 188 -7.74 -3.31 13.70
C THR A 188 -8.76 -2.31 14.26
N GLY A 189 -9.26 -2.54 15.49
CA GLY A 189 -10.13 -1.59 16.17
C GLY A 189 -11.58 -1.61 15.69
N GLY A 190 -12.04 -2.73 15.12
CA GLY A 190 -13.45 -2.96 14.79
C GLY A 190 -13.82 -2.76 13.32
N TYR A 191 -12.83 -2.64 12.42
CA TYR A 191 -13.11 -2.55 10.99
C TYR A 191 -13.63 -3.88 10.43
N TYR A 192 -13.03 -5.00 10.85
CA TYR A 192 -13.46 -6.33 10.43
C TYR A 192 -14.55 -6.91 11.31
N SER A 193 -14.72 -6.41 12.54
CA SER A 193 -15.72 -6.90 13.51
C SER A 193 -17.18 -6.78 13.05
N ARG A 194 -17.44 -6.02 11.97
CA ARG A 194 -18.76 -5.89 11.34
C ARG A 194 -19.14 -7.07 10.45
N PHE A 195 -18.17 -7.93 10.12
CA PHE A 195 -18.35 -9.07 9.25
C PHE A 195 -18.13 -10.37 10.04
N THR A 196 -18.86 -11.42 9.70
CA THR A 196 -18.44 -12.78 10.04
C THR A 196 -17.21 -13.16 9.20
N ARG A 197 -16.45 -14.17 9.65
CA ARG A 197 -15.27 -14.66 8.91
C ARG A 197 -15.59 -15.05 7.46
N MET A 198 -16.71 -15.72 7.24
CA MET A 198 -17.14 -16.13 5.89
C MET A 198 -17.56 -14.93 5.04
N GLU A 199 -18.25 -13.96 5.62
CA GLU A 199 -18.59 -12.72 4.92
C GLU A 199 -17.34 -11.95 4.53
N LEU A 200 -16.36 -11.81 5.42
CA LEU A 200 -15.10 -11.12 5.12
C LEU A 200 -14.33 -11.83 3.99
N LEU A 201 -14.21 -13.16 4.04
CA LEU A 201 -13.54 -13.93 3.00
C LEU A 201 -14.24 -13.81 1.63
N SER A 202 -15.56 -13.60 1.62
CA SER A 202 -16.31 -13.36 0.40
C SER A 202 -16.18 -11.93 -0.15
N GLN A 203 -15.60 -11.00 0.62
CA GLN A 203 -15.39 -9.63 0.17
C GLN A 203 -14.22 -9.55 -0.81
N TYR A 204 -14.49 -9.10 -2.04
CA TYR A 204 -13.46 -8.93 -3.07
C TYR A 204 -12.35 -7.94 -2.64
N TRP A 205 -12.71 -6.88 -1.93
CA TRP A 205 -11.76 -5.85 -1.50
C TRP A 205 -10.79 -6.38 -0.45
N PHE A 206 -11.27 -7.29 0.42
CA PHE A 206 -10.42 -7.97 1.40
C PHE A 206 -9.41 -8.88 0.71
N GLN A 207 -9.82 -9.60 -0.33
CA GLN A 207 -8.92 -10.45 -1.11
C GLN A 207 -7.80 -9.63 -1.75
N TRP A 208 -8.12 -8.47 -2.34
CA TRP A 208 -7.09 -7.63 -2.96
C TRP A 208 -6.08 -7.12 -1.94
N ASP A 209 -6.58 -6.59 -0.82
CA ASP A 209 -5.74 -6.13 0.29
C ASP A 209 -4.83 -7.26 0.81
N PHE A 210 -5.41 -8.41 1.14
CA PHE A 210 -4.66 -9.57 1.63
C PHE A 210 -3.57 -10.01 0.64
N TRP A 211 -3.90 -10.19 -0.63
CA TRP A 211 -2.95 -10.72 -1.62
C TRP A 211 -1.86 -9.71 -1.98
N SER A 212 -2.14 -8.39 -2.03
CA SER A 212 -1.09 -7.40 -2.24
C SER A 212 -0.11 -7.38 -1.07
N GLU A 213 -0.61 -7.34 0.17
CA GLU A 213 0.22 -7.27 1.36
C GLU A 213 1.04 -8.55 1.52
N PHE A 214 0.46 -9.71 1.22
CA PHE A 214 1.18 -10.98 1.24
C PHE A 214 2.32 -11.03 0.21
N VAL A 215 2.08 -10.61 -1.04
CA VAL A 215 3.11 -10.60 -2.09
C VAL A 215 4.22 -9.62 -1.75
N ILE A 216 3.89 -8.45 -1.18
CA ILE A 216 4.87 -7.48 -0.70
C ILE A 216 5.69 -8.09 0.44
N LEU A 217 5.06 -8.66 1.47
CA LEU A 217 5.76 -9.27 2.60
C LEU A 217 6.73 -10.36 2.14
N VAL A 218 6.26 -11.33 1.35
CA VAL A 218 7.10 -12.43 0.86
C VAL A 218 8.23 -11.91 -0.04
N GLY A 219 7.93 -10.98 -0.95
CA GLY A 219 8.92 -10.41 -1.86
C GLY A 219 9.98 -9.60 -1.13
N THR A 220 9.59 -8.79 -0.15
CA THR A 220 10.51 -7.97 0.65
C THR A 220 11.39 -8.83 1.55
N LEU A 221 10.83 -9.81 2.25
CA LEU A 221 11.59 -10.79 3.03
C LEU A 221 12.60 -11.54 2.16
N TRP A 222 12.17 -11.98 0.97
CA TRP A 222 13.06 -12.67 0.04
C TRP A 222 14.23 -11.78 -0.39
N LEU A 223 13.99 -10.51 -0.74
CA LEU A 223 15.04 -9.58 -1.12
C LEU A 223 16.01 -9.29 0.02
N LEU A 224 15.51 -9.12 1.24
CA LEU A 224 16.33 -8.86 2.42
C LEU A 224 17.22 -10.06 2.78
N LEU A 225 16.67 -11.28 2.70
CA LEU A 225 17.37 -12.50 3.12
C LEU A 225 18.26 -13.09 2.03
N LYS A 226 17.77 -13.16 0.78
CA LYS A 226 18.43 -13.85 -0.34
C LYS A 226 18.89 -12.92 -1.45
N GLY A 227 18.37 -11.69 -1.50
CA GLY A 227 18.61 -10.79 -2.62
C GLY A 227 18.00 -11.29 -3.93
N LYS A 228 18.38 -10.64 -5.03
CA LYS A 228 18.08 -11.12 -6.38
C LYS A 228 19.23 -12.00 -6.84
N ILE A 229 18.98 -13.29 -7.03
CA ILE A 229 19.98 -14.19 -7.63
C ILE A 229 20.22 -13.72 -9.06
N VAL A 230 21.41 -13.17 -9.32
CA VAL A 230 21.89 -12.94 -10.68
C VAL A 230 22.29 -14.31 -11.19
N SER A 231 21.60 -14.81 -12.21
CA SER A 231 22.09 -15.96 -12.97
C SER A 231 23.35 -15.53 -13.73
N VAL A 232 24.48 -15.50 -13.04
CA VAL A 232 25.77 -15.46 -13.72
C VAL A 232 25.94 -16.86 -14.30
N GLY A 233 26.00 -16.92 -15.64
CA GLY A 233 26.08 -18.17 -16.38
C GLY A 233 27.15 -19.08 -15.81
N ILE A 234 26.73 -20.25 -15.34
CA ILE A 234 27.63 -21.37 -15.11
C ILE A 234 28.04 -21.84 -16.51
N LYS A 235 29.25 -21.49 -16.95
CA LYS A 235 29.94 -22.32 -17.95
C LYS A 235 30.42 -23.57 -17.19
N PRO A 236 29.97 -24.78 -17.56
CA PRO A 236 30.64 -25.97 -17.08
C PRO A 236 32.04 -26.00 -17.68
N VAL A 237 33.01 -26.28 -16.80
CA VAL A 237 34.38 -26.67 -17.14
C VAL A 237 34.37 -27.99 -17.88
#